data_AF-A0A954TV66-F1
#
_entry.id   AF-A0A954TV66-F1
#
_cell.length_a   1.000
_cell.length_b   1.000
_cell.length_c   1.000
_cell.angle_alpha   90.00
_cell.angle_beta   90.00
_cell.angle_gamma   90.00
#
_symmetry.space_group_name_H-M   'P 1'
#
loop_
_entity.id
_entity.type
_entity.pdbx_description
1 polymer ?
#
loop_
_entity_poly.entity_id
_entity_poly.type
_entity_poly.pdbx_seq_one_letter_code
_entity_poly.pdbx_strand_id
1 'polypeptide(L)'
;MAGDNTVSGSEVQIPDPCGEQDVETIEGLSVLKLSQLIEMKLACGSTNVRRTHKDFADVVELIAICKLDGSFSRFLHKSVRKAFRELVKRTAGKV
;
A
#
# COMPACT_ATOMS: atom_id res chain seq x y z
N MET A 1 -35.46 17.50 -4.28
CA MET A 1 -34.36 17.58 -3.30
C MET A 1 -33.26 16.64 -3.77
N ALA A 2 -32.22 17.18 -4.39
CA ALA A 2 -31.06 16.41 -4.85
C ALA A 2 -30.11 16.26 -3.66
N GLY A 3 -29.79 15.01 -3.31
CA GLY A 3 -28.82 14.70 -2.26
C GLY A 3 -27.41 14.96 -2.77
N ASP A 4 -26.81 16.03 -2.29
CA ASP A 4 -25.38 16.27 -2.35
C ASP A 4 -24.72 15.38 -1.29
N ASN A 5 -24.14 14.26 -1.73
CA ASN A 5 -23.18 13.50 -0.95
C ASN A 5 -21.84 13.61 -1.65
N THR A 6 -21.22 14.79 -1.52
CA THR A 6 -19.81 15.00 -1.79
C THR A 6 -19.01 14.16 -0.80
N VAL A 7 -18.77 12.89 -1.17
CA VAL A 7 -17.70 12.08 -0.57
C VAL A 7 -16.40 12.79 -0.92
N SER A 8 -15.88 13.54 0.06
CA SER A 8 -14.52 14.05 0.08
C SER A 8 -13.57 12.86 0.21
N GLY A 9 -13.42 12.09 -0.88
CA GLY A 9 -12.36 11.13 -1.05
C GLY A 9 -11.08 11.92 -1.18
N SER A 10 -10.31 12.01 -0.11
CA SER A 10 -8.93 12.50 -0.18
C SER A 10 -8.18 11.59 -1.16
N GLU A 11 -8.07 12.03 -2.41
CA GLU A 11 -7.29 11.36 -3.44
C GLU A 11 -5.86 11.27 -2.92
N VAL A 12 -5.46 10.05 -2.56
CA VAL A 12 -4.09 9.76 -2.25
C VAL A 12 -3.34 9.81 -3.57
N GLN A 13 -2.77 10.97 -3.90
CA GLN A 13 -1.88 11.11 -5.04
C GLN A 13 -0.57 10.38 -4.71
N ILE A 14 -0.50 9.12 -5.13
CA ILE A 14 0.77 8.41 -5.23
C ILE A 14 1.35 8.78 -6.61
N PRO A 15 2.59 9.27 -6.68
CA PRO A 15 3.23 9.55 -7.96
C PRO A 15 3.27 8.28 -8.82
N ASP A 16 3.17 8.47 -10.14
CA ASP A 16 3.25 7.40 -11.12
C ASP A 16 4.60 6.66 -10.94
N PRO A 17 4.62 5.32 -10.75
CA PRO A 17 5.81 4.53 -10.37
C PRO A 17 6.83 4.36 -11.51
N CYS A 18 7.00 5.37 -12.35
CA CYS A 18 7.75 5.26 -13.60
C CYS A 18 9.23 5.68 -13.45
N GLY A 19 9.73 5.85 -12.22
CA GLY A 19 11.11 6.23 -11.96
C GLY A 19 12.03 5.02 -11.78
N GLU A 20 13.29 5.12 -12.23
CA GLU A 20 14.35 4.13 -11.93
C GLU A 20 14.53 3.88 -10.42
N GLN A 21 14.05 4.81 -9.58
CA GLN A 21 14.08 4.69 -8.13
C GLN A 21 13.03 3.73 -7.56
N ASP A 22 12.00 3.40 -8.34
CA ASP A 22 10.86 2.58 -7.91
C ASP A 22 10.99 1.12 -8.35
N VAL A 23 11.94 0.85 -9.23
CA VAL A 23 12.21 -0.46 -9.81
C VAL A 23 13.59 -0.98 -9.43
N GLU A 24 13.74 -2.30 -9.43
CA GLU A 24 15.01 -3.00 -9.30
C GLU A 24 15.09 -4.12 -10.34
N THR A 25 16.29 -4.64 -10.59
CA THR A 25 16.48 -5.75 -11.53
C THR A 25 16.54 -7.07 -10.77
N ILE A 26 15.59 -7.95 -11.04
CA ILE A 26 15.58 -9.33 -10.55
C ILE A 26 15.51 -10.26 -11.77
N GLU A 27 16.46 -11.19 -11.88
CA GLU A 27 16.52 -12.15 -13.00
C GLU A 27 16.53 -11.49 -14.41
N GLY A 28 17.12 -10.29 -14.51
CA GLY A 28 17.15 -9.52 -15.76
C GLY A 28 15.83 -8.79 -16.10
N LEU A 29 14.82 -8.89 -15.24
CA LEU A 29 13.54 -8.20 -15.38
C LEU A 29 13.50 -6.97 -14.48
N SER A 30 12.92 -5.88 -15.00
CA SER A 30 12.59 -4.70 -14.21
C SER A 30 11.34 -5.01 -13.37
N VAL A 31 11.49 -5.01 -12.05
CA VAL A 31 10.43 -5.31 -11.10
C VAL A 31 10.28 -4.16 -10.12
N LEU A 32 9.08 -3.96 -9.58
CA LEU A 32 8.86 -2.95 -8.55
C LEU A 32 9.59 -3.34 -7.27
N LYS A 33 10.23 -2.36 -6.64
CA LYS A 33 10.71 -2.51 -5.26
C LYS A 33 9.54 -2.83 -4.34
N LEU A 34 9.82 -3.57 -3.27
CA LEU A 34 8.80 -3.96 -2.29
C LEU A 34 8.06 -2.74 -1.69
N SER A 35 8.75 -1.64 -1.44
CA SER A 35 8.13 -0.40 -0.97
C SER A 35 7.08 0.09 -1.96
N GLN A 36 7.43 0.16 -3.25
CA GLN A 36 6.52 0.64 -4.28
C GLN A 36 5.31 -0.28 -4.48
N LEU A 37 5.54 -1.60 -4.47
CA LEU A 37 4.46 -2.59 -4.57
C LEU A 37 3.46 -2.42 -3.42
N ILE A 38 3.95 -2.23 -2.19
CA ILE A 38 3.11 -2.01 -1.01
C ILE A 38 2.32 -0.70 -1.14
N GLU A 39 2.97 0.40 -1.57
CA GLU A 39 2.29 1.68 -1.78
C GLU A 39 1.14 1.57 -2.78
N MET A 40 1.39 0.94 -3.93
CA MET A 40 0.39 0.75 -4.97
C MET A 40 -0.80 -0.06 -4.48
N LYS A 41 -0.55 -1.17 -3.76
CA LYS A 41 -1.64 -1.97 -3.18
C LYS A 41 -2.43 -1.18 -2.14
N LEU A 42 -1.78 -0.40 -1.29
CA LEU A 42 -2.47 0.46 -0.32
C LEU A 42 -3.32 1.54 -0.99
N ALA A 43 -2.82 2.18 -2.06
CA ALA A 43 -3.62 3.14 -2.84
C ALA A 43 -4.82 2.50 -3.52
N CYS A 44 -4.61 1.38 -4.22
CA CYS A 44 -5.68 0.66 -4.91
C CYS A 44 -6.77 0.21 -3.92
N GLY A 45 -6.36 -0.34 -2.77
CA GLY A 45 -7.28 -0.77 -1.72
C GLY A 45 -8.03 0.39 -1.06
N SER A 46 -7.43 1.58 -1.01
CA SER A 46 -8.04 2.79 -0.40
C SER A 46 -9.01 3.51 -1.35
N THR A 47 -8.83 3.37 -2.66
CA THR A 47 -9.61 4.11 -3.68
C THR A 47 -10.73 3.28 -4.31
N ASN A 48 -10.66 1.95 -4.25
CA ASN A 48 -11.66 1.07 -4.87
C ASN A 48 -12.20 0.02 -3.90
N VAL A 49 -13.46 0.20 -3.46
CA VAL A 49 -14.17 -0.71 -2.53
C VAL A 49 -14.19 -2.17 -3.00
N ARG A 50 -14.26 -2.41 -4.32
CA ARG A 50 -14.24 -3.77 -4.88
C ARG A 50 -12.87 -4.45 -4.77
N ARG A 51 -11.79 -3.68 -4.59
CA ARG A 51 -10.42 -4.17 -4.45
C ARG A 51 -9.90 -4.11 -3.02
N THR A 52 -10.47 -3.27 -2.15
CA THR A 52 -10.08 -3.06 -0.75
C THR A 52 -9.71 -4.35 -0.01
N HIS A 53 -10.59 -5.36 -0.03
CA HIS A 53 -10.35 -6.60 0.71
C HIS A 53 -9.18 -7.42 0.14
N LYS A 54 -9.00 -7.43 -1.18
CA LYS A 54 -7.92 -8.18 -1.84
C LYS A 54 -6.58 -7.49 -1.65
N ASP A 55 -6.51 -6.19 -1.97
CA ASP A 55 -5.25 -5.46 -1.91
C ASP A 55 -4.70 -5.34 -0.48
N PHE A 56 -5.56 -5.16 0.52
CA PHE A 56 -5.11 -5.17 1.91
C PHE A 56 -4.72 -6.57 2.40
N ALA A 57 -5.36 -7.64 1.91
CA ALA A 57 -4.93 -9.00 2.23
C ALA A 57 -3.55 -9.29 1.66
N ASP A 58 -3.28 -8.88 0.41
CA ASP A 58 -1.97 -9.03 -0.21
C ASP A 58 -0.88 -8.27 0.58
N VAL A 59 -1.16 -7.05 1.06
CA VAL A 59 -0.21 -6.30 1.90
C VAL A 59 0.02 -6.99 3.25
N VAL A 60 -1.02 -7.56 3.86
CA VAL A 60 -0.91 -8.34 5.09
C VAL A 60 -0.03 -9.58 4.89
N GLU A 61 -0.20 -10.28 3.78
CA GLU A 61 0.61 -11.44 3.43
C GLU A 61 2.08 -11.06 3.18
N LEU A 62 2.34 -9.97 2.45
CA LEU A 62 3.69 -9.42 2.26
C LEU A 62 4.35 -9.04 3.60
N ILE A 63 3.60 -8.43 4.53
CA ILE A 63 4.09 -8.13 5.87
C ILE A 63 4.53 -9.41 6.59
N ALA A 64 3.74 -10.48 6.52
CA ALA A 64 4.03 -11.74 7.18
C ALA A 64 5.23 -12.47 6.56
N ILE A 65 5.25 -12.63 5.24
CA ILE A 65 6.30 -13.38 4.51
C ILE A 65 7.65 -12.64 4.60
N CYS A 66 7.65 -11.32 4.40
CA CYS A 66 8.87 -10.52 4.47
C CYS A 66 9.24 -10.08 5.90
N LYS A 67 8.46 -10.49 6.92
CA LYS A 67 8.66 -10.14 8.34
C LYS A 67 8.79 -8.64 8.56
N LEU A 68 7.93 -7.86 7.92
CA LEU A 68 7.97 -6.40 8.00
C LEU A 68 7.37 -5.92 9.33
N ASP A 69 7.97 -4.87 9.89
CA ASP A 69 7.46 -4.19 11.08
C ASP A 69 7.10 -2.72 10.79
N GLY A 70 6.63 -2.00 11.81
CA GLY A 70 6.23 -0.60 11.67
C GLY A 70 7.38 0.33 11.21
N SER A 71 8.64 -0.07 11.39
CA SER A 71 9.80 0.71 10.98
C SER A 71 9.96 0.74 9.45
N PHE A 72 9.40 -0.25 8.73
CA PHE A 72 9.40 -0.28 7.26
C PHE A 72 8.63 0.91 6.65
N SER A 73 7.68 1.49 7.40
CA SER A 73 6.93 2.68 6.96
C SER A 73 7.80 3.88 6.59
N ARG A 74 9.09 3.91 6.98
CA ARG A 74 10.04 4.95 6.58
C ARG A 74 10.29 4.98 5.07
N PHE A 75 10.16 3.84 4.39
CA PHE A 75 10.34 3.68 2.94
C PHE A 75 9.09 3.98 2.14
N LEU A 76 7.95 4.18 2.81
CA LEU A 76 6.67 4.43 2.16
C LEU A 76 6.39 5.94 2.07
N HIS A 77 5.60 6.35 1.09
CA HIS A 77 5.06 7.68 0.96
C HIS A 77 4.23 8.06 2.19
N LYS A 78 4.33 9.33 2.61
CA LYS A 78 3.76 9.82 3.88
C LYS A 78 2.26 9.54 4.03
N SER A 79 1.52 9.58 2.92
CA SER A 79 0.06 9.36 2.91
C SER A 79 -0.35 7.94 3.30
N VAL A 80 0.46 6.91 2.99
CA VAL A 80 0.10 5.50 3.24
C VAL A 80 0.73 4.91 4.50
N ARG A 81 1.70 5.61 5.12
CA ARG A 81 2.39 5.13 6.35
C ARG A 81 1.43 4.76 7.47
N LYS A 82 0.37 5.55 7.65
CA LYS A 82 -0.64 5.30 8.70
C LYS A 82 -1.37 3.98 8.44
N ALA A 83 -1.83 3.76 7.21
CA ALA A 83 -2.53 2.53 6.83
C ALA A 83 -1.62 1.30 6.98
N PHE A 84 -0.37 1.40 6.53
CA PHE A 84 0.61 0.33 6.68
C PHE A 84 0.84 -0.07 8.15
N ARG A 85 1.08 0.91 9.04
CA ARG A 85 1.29 0.63 10.48
C ARG A 85 0.09 -0.01 11.13
N GLU A 86 -1.11 0.37 10.70
CA GLU A 86 -2.35 -0.23 11.19
C GLU A 86 -2.46 -1.71 10.78
N LEU A 87 -2.10 -2.04 9.53
CA LEU A 87 -2.03 -3.43 9.09
C LEU A 87 -0.99 -4.23 9.89
N VAL A 88 0.22 -3.69 10.10
CA VAL A 88 1.27 -4.33 10.91
C VAL A 88 0.79 -4.65 12.34
N LYS A 89 0.05 -3.74 12.98
CA LYS A 89 -0.51 -4.00 14.32
C LYS A 89 -1.50 -5.16 14.32
N ARG A 90 -2.33 -5.26 13.27
CA ARG A 90 -3.35 -6.30 13.13
C ARG A 90 -2.75 -7.67 12.80
N THR A 91 -1.60 -7.71 12.14
CA THR A 91 -0.87 -8.96 11.87
C THR A 91 -0.08 -9.43 13.07
N ALA A 92 0.51 -8.51 13.85
CA ALA A 92 1.28 -8.85 15.06
C ALA A 92 0.44 -9.52 16.17
N GLY A 93 -0.89 -9.33 16.17
CA GLY A 93 -1.81 -9.97 17.12
C GLY A 93 -2.40 -11.32 16.66
N LYS A 94 -1.89 -11.93 15.59
CA LYS A 94 -2.43 -13.17 14.99
C LYS A 94 -1.41 -14.32 14.86
N VAL A 95 -0.37 -14.34 15.68
CA VAL A 95 0.59 -15.45 15.76
C VAL A 95 0.21 -16.39 16.89
#